data_AF-J3LVP9-F1
#
_entry.id   AF-J3LVP9-F1
#
_cell.length_a   1.000
_cell.length_b   1.000
_cell.length_c   1.000
_cell.angle_alpha   90.00
_cell.angle_beta   90.00
_cell.angle_gamma   90.00
#
_symmetry.space_group_name_H-M   'P 1'
#
loop_
_entity.id
_entity.type
_entity.pdbx_description
1 polymer ?
#
loop_
_entity_poly.entity_id
_entity_poly.type
_entity_poly.pdbx_seq_one_letter_code
_entity_poly.pdbx_strand_id
1 'polypeptide(L)'
;MAPPDTTMTSPGGVAAGDDDEATCLHALELICAFTVPMTLKAALQLGLLDALTDAAAGGRPLTADELTVELPAADKAEAAASVDRILRLLASFGVVKCSTTEVGPGGEALRRYSPAPVCRWLSGGNNHQGSLAAMAMLAVDEDYMKPWHHMGAAVAAGGPPAFERAHGMPLFEYMGTNHRLNTLFNQAMAQKSVMVTNKLLERFRGFDDDGIGVLVDVGGGTGATLELITSRYNHITGVNFDLPHVIAQAPPFPCTSSASFIYYR
;
A
#
# COMPACT_ATOMS: atom_id res chain seq x y z
N MET A 1 17.79 -53.04 -56.44
CA MET A 1 18.53 -51.81 -56.79
C MET A 1 17.95 -50.70 -55.95
N ALA A 2 18.62 -50.36 -54.85
CA ALA A 2 18.15 -49.36 -53.87
C ALA A 2 18.64 -47.95 -54.27
N PRO A 3 17.88 -46.88 -53.97
CA PRO A 3 18.43 -45.54 -53.80
C PRO A 3 18.67 -45.23 -52.31
N PRO A 4 19.52 -44.23 -52.01
CA PRO A 4 20.25 -44.13 -50.74
C PRO A 4 19.51 -43.37 -49.65
N ASP A 5 19.96 -43.63 -48.42
CA ASP A 5 19.74 -42.85 -47.20
C ASP A 5 19.92 -41.34 -47.43
N THR A 6 18.94 -40.57 -46.96
CA THR A 6 19.13 -39.19 -46.54
C THR A 6 18.47 -38.99 -45.18
N THR A 7 19.24 -39.25 -44.14
CA THR A 7 19.00 -38.70 -42.80
C THR A 7 19.17 -37.18 -42.87
N MET A 8 18.06 -36.44 -42.93
CA MET A 8 18.05 -35.01 -42.54
C MET A 8 17.80 -34.93 -41.03
N THR A 9 18.85 -34.49 -40.35
CA THR A 9 18.91 -34.02 -38.97
C THR A 9 17.76 -33.08 -38.62
N SER A 10 17.05 -33.37 -37.52
CA SER A 10 16.19 -32.39 -36.84
C SER A 10 17.00 -31.14 -36.49
N PRO A 11 16.47 -29.93 -36.72
CA PRO A 11 17.11 -28.73 -36.23
C PRO A 11 17.06 -28.71 -34.70
N GLY A 12 18.24 -28.42 -34.16
CA GLY A 12 18.59 -28.34 -32.75
C GLY A 12 17.56 -27.63 -31.86
N GLY A 13 17.51 -28.13 -30.62
CA GLY A 13 16.86 -27.45 -29.52
C GLY A 13 17.46 -26.07 -29.28
N VAL A 14 16.61 -25.07 -29.42
CA VAL A 14 16.85 -23.67 -28.97
C VAL A 14 15.73 -23.25 -28.02
N ALA A 15 15.14 -24.20 -27.28
CA ALA A 15 13.96 -23.93 -26.43
C ALA A 15 14.16 -24.30 -24.96
N ALA A 16 15.25 -24.98 -24.58
CA ALA A 16 15.47 -25.44 -23.21
C ALA A 16 16.40 -24.53 -22.38
N GLY A 17 17.30 -23.77 -23.02
CA GLY A 17 18.22 -22.85 -22.33
C GLY A 17 17.56 -21.55 -21.89
N ASP A 18 16.83 -20.92 -22.81
CA ASP A 18 16.09 -19.67 -22.54
C ASP A 18 15.00 -19.84 -21.47
N ASP A 19 14.43 -21.04 -21.33
CA ASP A 19 13.40 -21.38 -20.33
C ASP A 19 13.98 -21.56 -18.92
N ASP A 20 15.17 -22.16 -18.80
CA ASP A 20 15.87 -22.33 -17.51
C ASP A 20 16.41 -20.98 -17.00
N GLU A 21 16.97 -20.15 -17.88
CA GLU A 21 17.42 -18.79 -17.54
C GLU A 21 16.26 -17.90 -17.09
N ALA A 22 15.13 -17.91 -17.80
CA ALA A 22 13.92 -17.18 -17.40
C ALA A 22 13.38 -17.67 -16.05
N THR A 23 13.40 -18.98 -15.81
CA THR A 23 12.99 -19.58 -14.54
C THR A 23 13.92 -19.16 -13.39
N CYS A 24 15.22 -19.13 -13.63
CA CYS A 24 16.22 -18.65 -12.67
C CYS A 24 16.00 -17.17 -12.33
N LEU A 25 15.78 -16.32 -13.34
CA LEU A 25 15.45 -14.90 -13.13
C LEU A 25 14.17 -14.73 -12.32
N HIS A 26 13.13 -15.51 -12.61
CA HIS A 26 11.89 -15.47 -11.85
C HIS A 26 12.11 -15.88 -10.38
N ALA A 27 12.92 -16.91 -10.10
CA ALA A 27 13.27 -17.28 -8.74
C ALA A 27 13.99 -16.15 -7.99
N LEU A 28 14.91 -15.44 -8.66
CA LEU A 28 15.58 -14.27 -8.11
C LEU A 28 14.62 -13.10 -7.84
N GLU A 29 13.64 -12.87 -8.72
CA GLU A 29 12.58 -11.87 -8.50
C GLU A 29 11.76 -12.18 -7.25
N LEU A 30 11.40 -13.45 -7.03
CA LEU A 30 10.67 -13.89 -5.84
C LEU A 30 11.48 -13.68 -4.55
N ILE A 31 12.77 -14.02 -4.55
CA ILE A 31 13.67 -13.81 -3.41
C ILE A 31 13.77 -12.32 -3.06
N CYS A 32 13.82 -11.46 -4.08
CA CYS A 32 13.97 -10.02 -3.92
C CYS A 32 12.63 -9.26 -3.91
N ALA A 33 11.49 -9.94 -3.88
CA ALA A 33 10.17 -9.30 -4.02
C ALA A 33 9.89 -8.24 -2.94
N PHE A 34 10.52 -8.37 -1.76
CA PHE A 34 10.43 -7.39 -0.67
C PHE A 34 11.02 -6.01 -1.02
N THR A 35 11.91 -5.94 -2.01
CA THR A 35 12.60 -4.69 -2.37
C THR A 35 11.62 -3.62 -2.85
N VAL A 36 10.59 -4.01 -3.59
CA VAL A 36 9.57 -3.09 -4.12
C VAL A 36 8.74 -2.44 -3.01
N PRO A 37 8.04 -3.17 -2.12
CA PRO A 37 7.25 -2.56 -1.07
C PRO A 37 8.10 -1.80 -0.04
N MET A 38 9.34 -2.23 0.24
CA MET A 38 10.26 -1.49 1.11
C MET A 38 10.74 -0.18 0.46
N THR A 39 11.01 -0.18 -0.84
CA THR A 39 11.38 1.04 -1.58
C THR A 39 10.19 1.99 -1.68
N LEU A 40 8.98 1.46 -1.88
CA LEU A 40 7.75 2.24 -1.87
C LEU A 40 7.52 2.91 -0.51
N LYS A 41 7.71 2.18 0.60
CA LYS A 41 7.68 2.73 1.97
C LYS A 41 8.62 3.92 2.10
N ALA A 42 9.87 3.78 1.66
CA ALA A 42 10.84 4.86 1.71
C ALA A 42 10.40 6.08 0.87
N ALA A 43 9.90 5.86 -0.35
CA ALA A 43 9.42 6.95 -1.20
C ALA A 43 8.21 7.69 -0.61
N LEU A 44 7.31 6.98 0.08
CA LEU A 44 6.19 7.56 0.83
C LEU A 44 6.68 8.38 2.03
N GLN A 45 7.60 7.85 2.83
CA GLN A 45 8.16 8.55 3.99
C GLN A 45 8.91 9.83 3.60
N LEU A 46 9.57 9.81 2.44
CA LEU A 46 10.27 10.97 1.87
C LEU A 46 9.33 11.95 1.14
N GLY A 47 8.03 11.66 1.03
CA GLY A 47 7.08 12.52 0.33
C GLY A 47 7.28 12.61 -1.19
N LEU A 48 8.04 11.69 -1.79
CA LEU A 48 8.42 11.76 -3.21
C LEU A 48 7.20 11.63 -4.14
N LEU A 49 6.25 10.75 -3.79
CA LEU A 49 5.08 10.52 -4.63
C LEU A 49 4.10 11.71 -4.61
N ASP A 50 3.99 12.38 -3.46
CA ASP A 50 3.19 13.60 -3.33
C ASP A 50 3.85 14.74 -4.13
N ALA A 51 5.15 14.95 -3.99
CA ALA A 51 5.88 15.96 -4.76
C ALA A 51 5.76 15.77 -6.29
N LEU A 52 5.85 14.52 -6.75
CA LEU A 52 5.63 14.18 -8.17
C LEU A 52 4.18 14.44 -8.61
N THR A 53 3.21 14.11 -7.76
CA THR A 53 1.78 14.32 -8.05
C THR A 53 1.43 15.80 -8.11
N ASP A 54 1.98 16.61 -7.20
CA ASP A 54 1.78 18.06 -7.17
C ASP A 54 2.42 18.73 -8.40
N ALA A 55 3.64 18.33 -8.76
CA ALA A 55 4.32 18.86 -9.95
C ALA A 55 3.63 18.49 -11.27
N ALA A 56 2.92 17.36 -11.30
CA ALA A 56 2.18 16.92 -12.49
C ALA A 56 1.02 17.87 -12.85
N ALA A 57 0.46 18.62 -11.90
CA ALA A 57 -0.52 19.67 -12.19
C ALA A 57 0.06 20.77 -13.11
N GLY A 58 1.38 21.01 -13.02
CA GLY A 58 2.13 21.89 -13.91
C GLY A 58 2.67 21.21 -15.17
N GLY A 59 2.33 19.93 -15.41
CA GLY A 59 2.77 19.16 -16.58
C GLY A 59 4.26 18.85 -16.64
N ARG A 60 4.99 18.99 -15.52
CA ARG A 60 6.46 18.98 -15.52
C ARG A 60 7.02 17.76 -14.78
N PRO A 61 7.86 16.93 -15.41
CA PRO A 61 8.58 15.88 -14.72
C PRO A 61 9.80 16.44 -13.96
N LEU A 62 10.10 15.86 -12.80
CA LEU A 62 11.13 16.34 -11.86
C LEU A 62 12.40 15.49 -11.94
N THR A 63 13.56 16.11 -11.74
CA THR A 63 14.82 15.37 -11.49
C THR A 63 14.92 14.94 -10.03
N ALA A 64 15.85 14.03 -9.74
CA ALA A 64 16.14 13.65 -8.36
C ALA A 64 16.68 14.84 -7.55
N ASP A 65 17.53 15.69 -8.13
CA ASP A 65 18.04 16.90 -7.47
C ASP A 65 16.88 17.81 -7.02
N GLU A 66 15.91 18.06 -7.91
CA GLU A 66 14.73 18.88 -7.61
C GLU A 66 13.89 18.30 -6.46
N LEU A 67 13.76 16.97 -6.39
CA LEU A 67 13.03 16.28 -5.33
C LEU A 67 13.75 16.30 -3.98
N THR A 68 15.06 16.58 -3.95
CA THR A 68 15.85 16.61 -2.71
C THR A 68 16.05 17.99 -2.11
N VAL A 69 15.57 19.06 -2.77
CA VAL A 69 15.75 20.45 -2.31
C VAL A 69 15.25 20.64 -0.88
N GLU A 70 14.03 20.17 -0.59
CA GLU A 70 13.39 20.31 0.73
C GLU A 70 13.71 19.16 1.70
N LEU A 71 14.41 18.11 1.26
CA LEU A 71 14.75 16.99 2.14
C LEU A 71 15.86 17.39 3.13
N PRO A 72 15.72 17.07 4.44
CA PRO A 72 16.79 17.30 5.40
C PRO A 72 17.91 16.25 5.19
N ALA A 73 18.88 16.56 4.33
CA ALA A 73 20.01 15.70 4.01
C ALA A 73 21.33 16.43 4.23
N ALA A 74 22.29 15.76 4.87
CA ALA A 74 23.64 16.29 5.12
C ALA A 74 24.44 16.43 3.81
N ASP A 75 24.33 15.45 2.92
CA ASP A 75 24.87 15.48 1.56
C ASP A 75 23.72 15.45 0.55
N LYS A 76 23.53 16.58 -0.14
CA LYS A 76 22.47 16.73 -1.16
C LYS A 76 22.75 15.90 -2.41
N ALA A 77 24.00 15.74 -2.81
CA ALA A 77 24.37 15.00 -4.01
C ALA A 77 24.16 13.49 -3.79
N GLU A 78 24.55 12.97 -2.63
CA GLU A 78 24.30 11.57 -2.27
C GLU A 78 22.80 11.29 -2.13
N ALA A 79 22.04 12.21 -1.53
CA ALA A 79 20.59 12.11 -1.43
C ALA A 79 19.94 12.06 -2.82
N ALA A 80 20.33 12.94 -3.74
CA ALA A 80 19.82 12.95 -5.11
C ALA A 80 20.14 11.63 -5.84
N ALA A 81 21.38 11.12 -5.71
CA ALA A 81 21.75 9.82 -6.29
C ALA A 81 20.92 8.66 -5.71
N SER A 82 20.62 8.70 -4.41
CA SER A 82 19.78 7.70 -3.74
C SER A 82 18.31 7.78 -4.17
N VAL A 83 17.76 8.99 -4.26
CA VAL A 83 16.39 9.23 -4.77
C VAL A 83 16.26 8.78 -6.21
N ASP A 84 17.25 9.04 -7.07
CA ASP A 84 17.27 8.54 -8.43
C ASP A 84 17.21 7.00 -8.49
N ARG A 85 17.97 6.30 -7.64
CA ARG A 85 17.94 4.83 -7.57
C ARG A 85 16.59 4.30 -7.08
N ILE A 86 16.00 4.93 -6.07
CA ILE A 86 14.66 4.61 -5.54
C ILE A 86 13.61 4.74 -6.66
N LEU A 87 13.56 5.91 -7.31
CA LEU A 87 12.56 6.19 -8.35
C LEU A 87 12.78 5.37 -9.61
N ARG A 88 14.02 5.01 -9.94
CA ARG A 88 14.32 4.11 -11.06
C ARG A 88 13.78 2.70 -10.82
N LEU A 89 13.94 2.16 -9.60
CA LEU A 89 13.32 0.89 -9.24
C LEU A 89 11.79 1.00 -9.29
N LEU A 90 11.21 2.05 -8.69
CA LEU A 90 9.77 2.25 -8.74
C LEU A 90 9.23 2.43 -10.17
N ALA A 91 10.03 2.99 -11.08
CA ALA A 91 9.68 3.12 -12.49
C ALA A 91 9.61 1.76 -13.21
N SER A 92 10.49 0.80 -12.88
CA SER A 92 10.46 -0.53 -13.49
C SER A 92 9.22 -1.34 -13.08
N PHE A 93 8.59 -0.98 -11.96
CA PHE A 93 7.32 -1.55 -11.49
C PHE A 93 6.10 -0.68 -11.82
N GLY A 94 6.27 0.36 -12.64
CA GLY A 94 5.16 1.22 -13.08
C GLY A 94 4.54 2.09 -11.99
N VAL A 95 5.24 2.27 -10.85
CA VAL A 95 4.79 3.15 -9.76
C VAL A 95 4.97 4.62 -10.16
N VAL A 96 6.07 4.93 -10.84
CA VAL A 96 6.32 6.23 -11.48
C VAL A 96 6.69 6.02 -12.94
N LYS A 97 6.67 7.07 -13.74
CA LYS A 97 7.20 7.08 -15.10
C LYS A 97 8.59 7.68 -15.07
N CYS A 98 9.52 7.12 -15.84
CA CYS A 98 10.87 7.64 -16.02
C CYS A 98 11.08 7.99 -17.50
N SER A 99 11.53 9.20 -17.78
CA SER A 99 12.05 9.61 -19.08
C SER A 99 13.51 9.99 -18.95
N THR A 100 14.29 9.74 -20.01
CA THR A 100 15.71 10.08 -20.05
C THR A 100 15.95 11.08 -21.16
N THR A 101 16.68 12.14 -20.86
CA THR A 101 17.14 13.14 -21.83
C THR A 101 18.65 13.21 -21.77
N GLU A 102 19.31 13.20 -22.92
CA GLU A 102 20.75 13.47 -22.98
C GLU A 102 21.00 14.96 -22.74
N VAL A 103 21.94 15.25 -21.84
CA VAL A 103 22.32 16.63 -21.49
C VAL A 103 23.81 16.82 -21.78
N GLY A 104 24.10 17.89 -22.51
CA GLY A 104 25.46 18.33 -22.82
C GLY A 104 26.15 17.54 -23.94
N PRO A 105 27.33 18.00 -24.39
CA PRO A 105 28.06 17.42 -25.52
C PRO A 105 28.59 16.00 -25.28
N GLY A 106 28.58 15.53 -24.02
CA GLY A 106 29.10 14.23 -23.58
C GLY A 106 28.05 13.13 -23.41
N GLY A 107 26.77 13.40 -23.68
CA GLY A 107 25.70 12.39 -23.61
C GLY A 107 25.32 11.96 -22.19
N GLU A 108 25.49 12.83 -21.19
CA GLU A 108 25.09 12.49 -19.82
C GLU A 108 23.56 12.34 -19.73
N ALA A 109 23.13 11.13 -19.37
CA ALA A 109 21.72 10.78 -19.27
C ALA A 109 21.08 11.36 -18.01
N LEU A 110 20.28 12.42 -18.16
CA LEU A 110 19.46 12.98 -17.08
C LEU A 110 18.09 12.29 -17.06
N ARG A 111 17.77 11.66 -15.93
CA ARG A 111 16.46 11.05 -15.69
C ARG A 111 15.50 12.06 -15.08
N ARG A 112 14.26 12.02 -15.55
CA ARG A 112 13.14 12.80 -15.02
C ARG A 112 11.97 11.87 -14.73
N TYR A 113 11.30 12.16 -13.62
CA TYR A 113 10.24 11.33 -13.08
C TYR A 113 8.90 12.08 -13.10
N SER A 114 7.82 11.35 -13.38
CA SER A 114 6.45 11.84 -13.29
C SER A 114 5.57 10.76 -12.67
N PRO A 115 4.42 11.09 -12.07
CA PRO A 115 3.57 10.08 -11.45
C PRO A 115 3.00 9.13 -12.51
N ALA A 116 2.95 7.84 -12.19
CA ALA A 116 2.15 6.88 -12.94
C ALA A 116 0.71 6.86 -12.39
N PRO A 117 -0.28 6.26 -13.10
CA PRO A 117 -1.67 6.24 -12.63
C PRO A 117 -1.87 5.68 -11.21
N VAL A 118 -1.00 4.76 -10.76
CA VAL A 118 -1.08 4.19 -9.40
C VAL A 118 -0.77 5.20 -8.30
N CYS A 119 -0.01 6.28 -8.58
CA CYS A 119 0.26 7.35 -7.61
C CYS A 119 -1.04 7.97 -7.08
N ARG A 120 -2.13 8.01 -7.87
CA ARG A 120 -3.43 8.50 -7.39
C ARG A 120 -3.90 7.79 -6.12
N TRP A 121 -3.57 6.50 -5.97
CA TRP A 121 -3.94 5.71 -4.81
C TRP A 121 -2.87 5.71 -3.71
N LEU A 122 -1.67 6.19 -4.01
CA LEU A 122 -0.53 6.15 -3.09
C LEU A 122 -0.15 7.55 -2.57
N SER A 123 -0.73 8.60 -3.12
CA SER A 123 -0.55 9.97 -2.67
C SER A 123 -1.60 10.35 -1.62
N GLY A 124 -1.19 11.19 -0.68
CA GLY A 124 -1.99 11.64 0.47
C GLY A 124 -2.91 12.82 0.16
N GLY A 125 -2.96 13.30 -1.09
CA GLY A 125 -3.69 14.50 -1.48
C GLY A 125 -5.17 14.50 -1.05
N ASN A 126 -5.71 15.70 -0.75
CA ASN A 126 -7.05 15.99 -0.22
C ASN A 126 -8.23 15.66 -1.17
N ASN A 127 -8.22 14.51 -1.82
CA ASN A 127 -9.26 14.13 -2.77
C ASN A 127 -10.50 13.51 -2.10
N HIS A 128 -10.54 13.42 -0.76
CA HIS A 128 -11.61 12.84 0.07
C HIS A 128 -12.01 11.40 -0.35
N GLN A 129 -11.19 10.73 -1.18
CA GLN A 129 -11.47 9.42 -1.78
C GLN A 129 -10.72 8.28 -1.09
N GLY A 130 -9.89 8.60 -0.10
CA GLY A 130 -9.01 7.64 0.58
C GLY A 130 -7.69 7.42 -0.16
N SER A 131 -6.76 6.75 0.52
CA SER A 131 -5.42 6.45 0.03
C SER A 131 -4.96 5.07 0.55
N LEU A 132 -4.13 4.39 -0.22
CA LEU A 132 -3.45 3.16 0.17
C LEU A 132 -2.05 3.41 0.74
N ALA A 133 -1.63 4.67 0.90
CA ALA A 133 -0.33 5.01 1.48
C ALA A 133 -0.16 4.41 2.89
N ALA A 134 -1.12 4.62 3.80
CA ALA A 134 -1.05 4.07 5.15
C ALA A 134 -1.08 2.54 5.16
N MET A 135 -1.82 1.92 4.22
CA MET A 135 -1.83 0.46 4.03
C MET A 135 -0.46 -0.05 3.57
N ALA A 136 0.17 0.63 2.61
CA ALA A 136 1.51 0.29 2.14
C ALA A 136 2.54 0.39 3.26
N MET A 137 2.44 1.42 4.11
CA MET A 137 3.27 1.58 5.31
C MET A 137 3.04 0.45 6.33
N LEU A 138 1.78 0.09 6.61
CA LEU A 138 1.41 -0.96 7.55
C LEU A 138 1.91 -2.35 7.10
N ALA A 139 1.77 -2.66 5.81
CA ALA A 139 2.11 -3.98 5.25
C ALA A 139 3.59 -4.35 5.45
N VAL A 140 4.47 -3.35 5.54
CA VAL A 140 5.91 -3.51 5.79
C VAL A 140 6.37 -2.78 7.07
N ASP A 141 5.46 -2.61 8.02
CA ASP A 141 5.81 -2.16 9.36
C ASP A 141 6.60 -3.25 10.09
N GLU A 142 7.55 -2.87 10.95
CA GLU A 142 8.42 -3.83 11.65
C GLU A 142 7.63 -4.80 12.52
N ASP A 143 6.63 -4.31 13.26
CA ASP A 143 5.79 -5.13 14.13
C ASP A 143 4.86 -6.03 13.31
N TYR A 144 4.44 -5.57 12.13
CA TYR A 144 3.61 -6.33 11.20
C TYR A 144 4.41 -7.36 10.39
N MET A 145 5.72 -7.12 10.20
CA MET A 145 6.62 -8.00 9.46
C MET A 145 7.21 -9.11 10.34
N LYS A 146 7.45 -8.84 11.62
CA LYS A 146 8.00 -9.81 12.57
C LYS A 146 7.31 -11.19 12.55
N PRO A 147 5.97 -11.31 12.50
CA PRO A 147 5.25 -12.59 12.43
C PRO A 147 5.64 -13.48 11.25
N TRP A 148 6.05 -12.93 10.10
CA TRP A 148 6.43 -13.73 8.94
C TRP A 148 7.62 -14.64 9.21
N HIS A 149 8.53 -14.23 10.11
CA HIS A 149 9.65 -15.07 10.56
C HIS A 149 9.22 -16.27 11.41
N HIS A 150 7.99 -16.25 11.95
CA HIS A 150 7.43 -17.31 12.78
C HIS A 150 6.43 -18.20 12.03
N MET A 151 6.13 -17.90 10.76
CA MET A 151 5.08 -18.59 10.00
C MET A 151 5.34 -20.10 9.85
N GLY A 152 6.57 -20.48 9.47
CA GLY A 152 6.94 -21.90 9.35
C GLY A 152 6.82 -22.66 10.67
N ALA A 153 7.30 -22.06 11.77
CA ALA A 153 7.19 -22.63 13.11
C ALA A 153 5.74 -22.73 13.61
N ALA A 154 4.90 -21.74 13.28
CA ALA A 154 3.48 -21.75 13.64
C ALA A 154 2.74 -22.90 12.97
N VAL A 155 3.00 -23.15 11.67
CA VAL A 155 2.41 -24.26 10.93
C VAL A 155 2.90 -25.60 11.46
N ALA A 156 4.21 -25.75 11.66
CA ALA A 156 4.80 -27.01 12.09
C ALA A 156 4.38 -27.42 13.51
N ALA A 157 4.33 -26.47 14.45
CA ALA A 157 4.04 -26.76 15.85
C ALA A 157 2.54 -26.77 16.19
N GLY A 158 1.67 -26.22 15.33
CA GLY A 158 0.27 -25.92 15.68
C GLY A 158 0.17 -24.87 16.79
N GLY A 159 -0.99 -24.69 17.43
CA GLY A 159 -1.14 -23.76 18.56
C GLY A 159 -1.18 -22.27 18.15
N PRO A 160 -0.58 -21.34 18.93
CA PRO A 160 -0.72 -19.91 18.71
C PRO A 160 -0.34 -19.44 17.29
N PRO A 161 -1.07 -18.48 16.71
CA PRO A 161 -0.72 -17.88 15.43
C PRO A 161 0.66 -17.23 15.42
N ALA A 162 1.20 -17.01 14.22
CA ALA A 162 2.55 -16.44 14.06
C ALA A 162 2.72 -15.07 14.73
N PHE A 163 1.67 -14.25 14.77
CA PHE A 163 1.71 -12.95 15.46
C PHE A 163 1.91 -13.12 16.96
N GLU A 164 1.10 -13.97 17.59
CA GLU A 164 1.19 -14.24 19.03
C GLU A 164 2.55 -14.86 19.40
N ARG A 165 3.10 -15.71 18.54
CA ARG A 165 4.47 -16.24 18.72
C ARG A 165 5.54 -15.17 18.68
N ALA A 166 5.37 -14.15 17.83
CA ALA A 166 6.33 -13.07 17.65
C ALA A 166 6.28 -12.03 18.78
N HIS A 167 5.10 -11.80 19.35
CA HIS A 167 4.81 -10.67 20.24
C HIS A 167 4.29 -11.07 21.62
N GLY A 168 4.03 -12.35 21.85
CA GLY A 168 3.55 -12.89 23.13
C GLY A 168 2.07 -12.65 23.42
N MET A 169 1.33 -12.00 22.52
CA MET A 169 -0.10 -11.73 22.66
C MET A 169 -0.78 -11.56 21.28
N PRO A 170 -2.12 -11.70 21.20
CA PRO A 170 -2.88 -11.47 19.98
C PRO A 170 -2.73 -10.04 19.42
N LEU A 171 -2.91 -9.88 18.11
CA LEU A 171 -2.73 -8.60 17.39
C LEU A 171 -3.50 -7.43 18.02
N PHE A 172 -4.80 -7.59 18.29
CA PHE A 172 -5.61 -6.50 18.83
C PHE A 172 -5.25 -6.14 20.29
N GLU A 173 -4.83 -7.11 21.09
CA GLU A 173 -4.31 -6.85 22.44
C GLU A 173 -2.98 -6.10 22.36
N TYR A 174 -2.10 -6.52 21.46
CA TYR A 174 -0.83 -5.86 21.21
C TYR A 174 -1.01 -4.40 20.78
N MET A 175 -1.93 -4.13 19.85
CA MET A 175 -2.26 -2.75 19.43
C MET A 175 -2.83 -1.91 20.59
N GLY A 176 -3.52 -2.52 21.54
CA GLY A 176 -3.92 -1.84 22.78
C GLY A 176 -2.75 -1.33 23.63
N THR A 177 -1.55 -1.91 23.47
CA THR A 177 -0.32 -1.51 24.17
C THR A 177 0.68 -0.75 23.29
N ASN A 178 0.56 -0.84 21.97
CA ASN A 178 1.45 -0.20 20.99
C ASN A 178 0.68 0.89 20.23
N HIS A 179 0.68 2.11 20.77
CA HIS A 179 -0.02 3.25 20.18
C HIS A 179 0.41 3.58 18.75
N ARG A 180 1.70 3.41 18.43
CA ARG A 180 2.24 3.70 17.09
C ARG A 180 1.61 2.78 16.04
N LEU A 181 1.61 1.48 16.30
CA LEU A 181 1.00 0.49 15.40
C LEU A 181 -0.52 0.66 15.35
N ASN A 182 -1.17 0.90 16.49
CA ASN A 182 -2.63 1.12 16.54
C ASN A 182 -3.06 2.31 15.67
N THR A 183 -2.36 3.44 15.79
CA THR A 183 -2.65 4.63 14.98
C THR A 183 -2.46 4.34 13.48
N LEU A 184 -1.35 3.70 13.11
CA LEU A 184 -1.10 3.33 11.72
C LEU A 184 -2.16 2.36 11.17
N PHE A 185 -2.54 1.36 11.97
CA PHE A 185 -3.58 0.40 11.62
C PHE A 185 -4.94 1.07 11.42
N ASN A 186 -5.36 1.90 12.38
CA ASN A 186 -6.63 2.63 12.30
C ASN A 186 -6.67 3.57 11.10
N GLN A 187 -5.57 4.28 10.82
CA GLN A 187 -5.45 5.13 9.63
C GLN A 187 -5.56 4.32 8.34
N ALA A 188 -4.85 3.19 8.24
CA ALA A 188 -4.89 2.32 7.07
C ALA A 188 -6.29 1.72 6.82
N MET A 189 -6.97 1.28 7.88
CA MET A 189 -8.34 0.77 7.78
C MET A 189 -9.33 1.87 7.38
N ALA A 190 -9.29 3.03 8.03
CA ALA A 190 -10.17 4.14 7.72
C ALA A 190 -10.05 4.58 6.25
N GLN A 191 -8.82 4.79 5.77
CA GLN A 191 -8.59 5.22 4.38
C GLN A 191 -9.05 4.16 3.36
N LYS A 192 -8.81 2.87 3.63
CA LYS A 192 -9.31 1.78 2.79
C LYS A 192 -10.84 1.70 2.81
N SER A 193 -11.46 1.86 3.98
CA SER A 193 -12.92 1.87 4.12
C SER A 193 -13.56 2.99 3.33
N VAL A 194 -12.97 4.20 3.31
CA VAL A 194 -13.46 5.30 2.48
C VAL A 194 -13.54 4.90 1.00
N MET A 195 -12.49 4.26 0.47
CA MET A 195 -12.46 3.80 -0.92
C MET A 195 -13.57 2.78 -1.23
N VAL A 196 -13.73 1.79 -0.36
CA VAL A 196 -14.71 0.71 -0.53
C VAL A 196 -16.13 1.23 -0.37
N THR A 197 -16.38 2.01 0.68
CA THR A 197 -17.70 2.56 1.02
C THR A 197 -18.19 3.54 -0.06
N ASN A 198 -17.32 4.39 -0.60
CA ASN A 198 -17.70 5.23 -1.75
C ASN A 198 -18.23 4.39 -2.93
N LYS A 199 -17.56 3.27 -3.24
CA LYS A 199 -18.01 2.35 -4.30
C LYS A 199 -19.26 1.57 -3.93
N LEU A 200 -19.45 1.25 -2.66
CA LEU A 200 -20.66 0.64 -2.15
C LEU A 200 -21.85 1.59 -2.34
N LEU A 201 -21.76 2.85 -1.92
CA LEU A 201 -22.85 3.84 -2.01
C LEU A 201 -23.18 4.24 -3.46
N GLU A 202 -22.27 4.04 -4.41
CA GLU A 202 -22.56 4.19 -5.84
C GLU A 202 -23.56 3.13 -6.34
N ARG A 203 -23.53 1.92 -5.81
CA ARG A 203 -24.20 0.73 -6.37
C ARG A 203 -25.30 0.15 -5.48
N PHE A 204 -25.12 0.21 -4.17
CA PHE A 204 -26.05 -0.31 -3.19
C PHE A 204 -27.14 0.72 -2.91
N ARG A 205 -28.39 0.32 -3.09
CA ARG A 205 -29.60 1.16 -2.94
C ARG A 205 -30.42 0.80 -1.69
N GLY A 206 -29.95 -0.15 -0.88
CA GLY A 206 -30.69 -0.61 0.31
C GLY A 206 -30.77 0.43 1.44
N PHE A 207 -30.08 1.56 1.31
CA PHE A 207 -30.18 2.71 2.22
C PHE A 207 -31.09 3.83 1.67
N ASP A 208 -31.65 3.68 0.46
CA ASP A 208 -32.37 4.78 -0.19
C ASP A 208 -33.79 4.96 0.39
N ASP A 209 -34.40 3.88 0.87
CA ASP A 209 -35.73 3.89 1.47
C ASP A 209 -35.65 4.08 2.99
N ASP A 210 -36.67 4.71 3.61
CA ASP A 210 -36.76 4.95 5.06
C ASP A 210 -36.92 3.66 5.93
N GLY A 211 -36.64 2.48 5.36
CA GLY A 211 -36.74 1.19 6.03
C GLY A 211 -35.66 0.96 7.09
N ILE A 212 -34.56 1.71 7.06
CA ILE A 212 -33.46 1.61 8.03
C ILE A 212 -33.41 2.89 8.87
N GLY A 213 -33.95 2.83 10.09
CA GLY A 213 -33.85 3.96 11.03
C GLY A 213 -32.54 3.98 11.83
N VAL A 214 -31.96 2.81 12.13
CA VAL A 214 -30.72 2.68 12.91
C VAL A 214 -29.78 1.70 12.23
N LEU A 215 -28.53 2.11 12.02
CA LEU A 215 -27.47 1.29 11.46
C LEU A 215 -26.34 1.14 12.49
N VAL A 216 -25.97 -0.11 12.77
CA VAL A 216 -24.87 -0.43 13.70
C VAL A 216 -23.68 -0.98 12.90
N ASP A 217 -22.52 -0.33 13.03
CA ASP A 217 -21.26 -0.78 12.45
C ASP A 217 -20.43 -1.50 13.53
N VAL A 218 -20.38 -2.83 13.47
CA VAL A 218 -19.71 -3.69 14.46
C VAL A 218 -18.29 -3.97 13.97
N GLY A 219 -17.29 -3.54 14.74
CA GLY A 219 -15.90 -3.50 14.28
C GLY A 219 -15.65 -2.34 13.30
N GLY A 220 -16.40 -1.24 13.45
CA GLY A 220 -16.36 -0.09 12.54
C GLY A 220 -15.12 0.79 12.67
N GLY A 221 -14.18 0.43 13.54
CA GLY A 221 -12.95 1.16 13.78
C GLY A 221 -13.24 2.56 14.30
N THR A 222 -12.60 3.55 13.68
CA THR A 222 -12.81 4.97 14.01
C THR A 222 -14.10 5.54 13.43
N GLY A 223 -14.96 4.75 12.75
CA GLY A 223 -16.29 5.17 12.31
C GLY A 223 -16.38 5.76 10.90
N ALA A 224 -15.31 5.72 10.11
CA ALA A 224 -15.26 6.35 8.78
C ALA A 224 -16.34 5.82 7.81
N THR A 225 -16.67 4.53 7.86
CA THR A 225 -17.75 3.95 7.03
C THR A 225 -19.10 4.53 7.40
N LEU A 226 -19.41 4.55 8.69
CA LEU A 226 -20.69 5.01 9.20
C LEU A 226 -20.88 6.51 8.99
N GLU A 227 -19.81 7.30 9.11
CA GLU A 227 -19.80 8.72 8.77
C GLU A 227 -20.19 8.94 7.30
N LEU A 228 -19.59 8.21 6.37
CA LEU A 228 -19.90 8.32 4.94
C LEU A 228 -21.35 7.94 4.62
N ILE A 229 -21.90 6.91 5.28
CA ILE A 229 -23.29 6.49 5.08
C ILE A 229 -24.24 7.55 5.64
N THR A 230 -24.07 7.93 6.92
CA THR A 230 -24.99 8.85 7.61
C THR A 230 -24.93 10.28 7.06
N SER A 231 -23.80 10.71 6.50
CA SER A 231 -23.67 12.01 5.80
C SER A 231 -24.45 12.07 4.49
N ARG A 232 -24.74 10.90 3.89
CA ARG A 232 -25.52 10.79 2.64
C ARG A 232 -26.99 10.49 2.92
N TYR A 233 -27.27 9.74 3.98
CA TYR A 233 -28.60 9.26 4.35
C TYR A 233 -29.00 9.77 5.73
N ASN A 234 -29.48 11.02 5.77
CA ASN A 234 -29.78 11.72 7.03
C ASN A 234 -30.92 11.10 7.85
N HIS A 235 -31.70 10.18 7.28
CA HIS A 235 -32.73 9.43 8.00
C HIS A 235 -32.16 8.28 8.85
N ILE A 236 -30.91 7.88 8.60
CA ILE A 236 -30.25 6.78 9.32
C ILE A 236 -29.51 7.34 10.54
N THR A 237 -29.83 6.82 11.71
CA THR A 237 -29.04 7.03 12.93
C THR A 237 -27.91 6.00 13.01
N GLY A 238 -26.67 6.46 13.13
CA GLY A 238 -25.50 5.58 13.20
C GLY A 238 -25.09 5.23 14.64
N VAL A 239 -24.73 3.96 14.87
CA VAL A 239 -24.02 3.50 16.08
C VAL A 239 -22.72 2.79 15.67
N ASN A 240 -21.56 3.37 16.01
CA ASN A 240 -20.26 2.73 15.79
C ASN A 240 -19.88 1.92 17.04
N PHE A 241 -19.50 0.65 16.86
CA PHE A 241 -19.14 -0.25 17.94
C PHE A 241 -17.79 -0.90 17.68
N ASP A 242 -16.84 -0.72 18.60
CA ASP A 242 -15.49 -1.28 18.53
C ASP A 242 -14.86 -1.40 19.93
N LEU A 243 -13.62 -1.89 20.01
CA LEU A 243 -12.83 -1.98 21.24
C LEU A 243 -12.64 -0.60 21.89
N PRO A 244 -12.60 -0.51 23.23
CA PRO A 244 -12.49 0.78 23.93
C PRO A 244 -11.28 1.63 23.49
N HIS A 245 -10.13 1.00 23.24
CA HIS A 245 -8.92 1.71 22.80
C HIS A 245 -8.99 2.23 21.37
N VAL A 246 -9.87 1.66 20.53
CA VAL A 246 -10.12 2.12 19.15
C VAL A 246 -11.10 3.29 19.16
N ILE A 247 -12.22 3.16 19.88
CA ILE A 247 -13.22 4.23 20.02
C ILE A 247 -12.62 5.49 20.64
N ALA A 248 -11.66 5.35 21.57
CA ALA A 248 -10.95 6.50 22.14
C ALA A 248 -10.15 7.34 21.12
N GLN A 249 -9.86 6.80 19.93
CA GLN A 249 -9.20 7.51 18.83
C GLN A 249 -10.19 8.01 17.75
N ALA A 250 -11.49 7.70 17.88
CA ALA A 250 -12.49 8.13 16.91
C ALA A 250 -12.78 9.63 17.03
N PRO A 251 -12.89 10.37 15.91
CA PRO A 251 -13.37 11.75 15.94
C PRO A 251 -14.85 11.80 16.37
N PRO A 252 -15.32 12.92 16.93
CA PRO A 252 -16.73 13.10 17.25
C PRO A 252 -17.57 13.24 15.97
N PHE A 253 -18.68 12.51 15.84
CA PHE A 253 -19.60 12.60 14.70
C PHE A 253 -20.90 13.34 15.04
N PRO A 254 -21.47 14.15 14.13
CA PRO A 254 -22.68 14.96 14.40
C PRO A 254 -23.98 14.18 14.63
N CYS A 255 -24.04 12.91 14.18
CA CYS A 255 -25.29 12.12 14.15
C CYS A 255 -25.18 10.73 14.80
N THR A 256 -24.15 10.50 15.63
CA THR A 256 -23.98 9.24 16.35
C THR A 256 -24.20 9.43 17.85
N SER A 257 -25.11 8.66 18.43
CA SER A 257 -25.11 8.41 19.87
C SER A 257 -23.89 7.52 20.17
N SER A 258 -22.80 8.10 20.68
CA SER A 258 -21.64 7.32 21.15
C SER A 258 -22.04 6.54 22.39
N ALA A 259 -22.46 5.29 22.19
CA ALA A 259 -22.84 4.41 23.29
C ALA A 259 -21.72 3.41 23.58
N SER A 260 -20.96 3.67 24.64
CA SER A 260 -20.05 2.69 25.23
C SER A 260 -20.87 1.65 26.00
N PHE A 261 -21.42 0.65 25.33
CA PHE A 261 -22.01 -0.50 26.02
C PHE A 261 -20.95 -1.56 26.26
N ILE A 262 -20.44 -1.61 27.50
CA ILE A 262 -19.68 -2.74 28.03
C ILE A 262 -20.69 -3.86 28.31
N TYR A 263 -20.72 -4.90 27.49
CA TYR A 263 -21.31 -6.18 27.89
C TYR A 263 -20.19 -7.20 28.11
N TYR A 264 -19.99 -7.56 29.37
CA TYR A 264 -19.29 -8.78 29.74
C TYR A 264 -20.22 -9.98 29.50
N ARG A 265 -19.70 -11.04 28.87
CA ARG A 265 -20.01 -12.41 29.25
C ARG A 265 -18.73 -13.22 29.29
#